data_AF-A0A967GJ48-F1
#
_entry.id   AF-A0A967GJ48-F1
#
_cell.length_a   1.000
_cell.length_b   1.000
_cell.length_c   1.000
_cell.angle_alpha   90.00
_cell.angle_beta   90.00
_cell.angle_gamma   90.00
#
_symmetry.space_group_name_H-M   'P 1'
#
loop_
_entity.id
_entity.type
_entity.pdbx_description
1 polymer ?
#
loop_
_entity_poly.entity_id
_entity_poly.type
_entity_poly.pdbx_seq_one_letter_code
_entity_poly.pdbx_strand_id
1 'polypeptide(L)'
;AFDAYRAVVRRNPPKDVFLGGINDLREILRDHEGRYPFAHLMVGLLALKQGDHTLARDALERFLVAPYMGQQWRRIAETLLQAVDPAEVVR
;
A
#
# COMPACT_ATOMS: atom_id res chain seq x y z
N ALA A 1 13.51 -3.07 1.26
CA ALA A 1 12.17 -3.67 1.38
C ALA A 1 11.22 -3.22 0.27
N PHE A 2 10.98 -1.92 0.06
CA PHE A 2 10.04 -1.43 -0.97
C PHE A 2 10.33 -1.89 -2.40
N ASP A 3 11.60 -1.90 -2.83
CA ASP A 3 11.99 -2.35 -4.17
C ASP A 3 11.66 -3.82 -4.43
N ALA A 4 11.67 -4.66 -3.38
CA ALA A 4 11.25 -6.05 -3.48
C ALA A 4 9.75 -6.12 -3.81
N TYR A 5 8.91 -5.30 -3.17
CA TYR A 5 7.48 -5.25 -3.45
C TYR A 5 7.18 -4.68 -4.84
N ARG A 6 7.93 -3.66 -5.28
CA ARG A 6 7.84 -3.20 -6.69
C ARG A 6 8.26 -4.28 -7.69
N ALA A 7 9.25 -5.12 -7.36
CA ALA A 7 9.65 -6.23 -8.20
C ALA A 7 8.55 -7.31 -8.27
N VAL A 8 7.93 -7.64 -7.14
CA VAL A 8 6.78 -8.56 -7.05
C VAL A 8 5.61 -8.05 -7.90
N VAL A 9 5.20 -6.79 -7.72
CA VAL A 9 4.11 -6.18 -8.51
C VAL A 9 4.40 -6.22 -10.02
N ARG A 10 5.64 -5.95 -10.43
CA ARG A 10 6.05 -6.01 -11.85
C ARG A 10 6.01 -7.43 -12.42
N ARG A 11 6.35 -8.44 -11.61
CA ARG A 11 6.30 -9.85 -12.02
C ARG A 11 4.88 -10.40 -12.14
N ASN A 12 3.88 -9.66 -11.63
CA ASN A 12 2.47 -9.99 -11.70
C ASN A 12 2.17 -11.46 -11.32
N PRO A 13 2.55 -11.89 -10.12
CA PRO A 13 2.31 -13.26 -9.66
C PRO A 13 0.80 -13.55 -9.52
N PRO A 14 0.42 -14.82 -9.29
CA PRO A 14 -0.98 -15.16 -9.10
C PRO A 14 -1.57 -14.50 -7.84
N LYS A 15 -2.91 -14.42 -7.80
CA LYS A 15 -3.67 -13.67 -6.79
C LYS A 15 -3.43 -14.14 -5.35
N ASP A 16 -3.24 -15.44 -5.15
CA ASP A 16 -2.94 -16.05 -3.85
C ASP A 16 -1.61 -15.53 -3.25
N VAL A 17 -0.58 -15.31 -4.07
CA VAL A 17 0.70 -14.71 -3.63
C VAL A 17 0.50 -13.29 -3.11
N PHE A 18 -0.34 -12.50 -3.79
CA PHE A 18 -0.69 -11.15 -3.32
C PHE A 18 -1.46 -11.19 -2.00
N LEU A 19 -2.43 -12.09 -1.88
CA LEU A 19 -3.22 -12.26 -0.65
C LEU A 19 -2.37 -12.71 0.54
N GLY A 20 -1.45 -13.66 0.33
CA GLY A 20 -0.49 -14.08 1.36
C GLY A 20 0.33 -12.90 1.88
N GLY A 21 0.94 -12.12 0.98
CA GLY A 21 1.72 -10.94 1.36
C GLY A 21 0.89 -9.85 2.06
N ILE A 22 -0.37 -9.65 1.67
CA ILE A 22 -1.28 -8.73 2.36
C ILE A 22 -1.58 -9.23 3.78
N ASN A 23 -1.83 -10.54 3.94
CA ASN A 23 -2.12 -11.12 5.24
C ASN A 23 -0.93 -10.95 6.19
N ASP A 24 0.28 -11.34 5.77
CA ASP A 24 1.50 -11.20 6.56
C ASP A 24 1.71 -9.75 7.04
N LEU A 25 1.48 -8.78 6.16
CA LEU A 25 1.59 -7.36 6.52
C LEU A 25 0.52 -6.92 7.52
N ARG A 26 -0.71 -7.43 7.39
CA ARG A 26 -1.79 -7.15 8.36
C ARG A 26 -1.49 -7.77 9.72
N GLU A 27 -0.81 -8.91 9.77
CA GLU A 27 -0.35 -9.51 11.03
C GLU A 27 0.67 -8.60 11.71
N ILE A 28 1.68 -8.12 10.98
CA ILE A 28 2.67 -7.17 11.50
C ILE A 28 2.00 -5.90 12.03
N LEU A 29 1.04 -5.35 11.29
CA LEU A 29 0.32 -4.15 11.68
C LEU A 29 -0.53 -4.35 12.95
N ARG A 30 -1.12 -5.52 13.11
CA ARG A 30 -1.91 -5.91 14.29
C ARG A 30 -1.03 -6.13 15.52
N ASP A 31 0.08 -6.84 15.35
CA ASP A 31 0.92 -7.27 16.47
C ASP A 31 1.88 -6.15 16.92
N HIS A 32 2.09 -5.14 16.07
CA HIS A 32 3.01 -4.04 16.31
C HIS A 32 2.42 -2.69 15.85
N GLU A 33 1.29 -2.33 16.44
CA GLU A 33 0.56 -1.10 16.11
C GLU A 33 1.46 0.15 16.18
N GLY A 34 1.43 0.95 15.10
CA GLY A 34 2.21 2.19 14.99
C GLY A 34 3.72 2.02 14.78
N ARG A 35 4.27 0.81 14.93
CA ARG A 35 5.73 0.56 14.81
C ARG A 35 6.21 0.43 13.38
N TYR A 36 5.36 -0.10 12.49
CA TYR A 36 5.70 -0.34 11.09
C TYR A 36 4.73 0.37 10.13
N PRO A 37 4.68 1.71 10.16
CA PRO A 37 3.78 2.48 9.29
C PRO A 37 4.01 2.18 7.81
N PHE A 38 5.24 1.85 7.41
CA PHE A 38 5.59 1.47 6.04
C PHE A 38 4.84 0.21 5.53
N ALA A 39 4.37 -0.66 6.43
CA ALA A 39 3.56 -1.81 6.05
C ALA A 39 2.21 -1.38 5.44
N HIS A 40 1.64 -0.26 5.89
CA HIS A 40 0.43 0.31 5.27
C HIS A 40 0.65 0.70 3.81
N LEU A 41 1.80 1.29 3.47
CA LEU A 41 2.13 1.62 2.08
C LEU A 41 2.22 0.36 1.20
N MET A 42 2.77 -0.72 1.74
CA MET A 42 2.89 -2.00 1.02
C MET A 42 1.53 -2.67 0.84
N VAL A 43 0.67 -2.68 1.86
CA VAL A 43 -0.71 -3.17 1.75
C VAL A 43 -1.45 -2.39 0.67
N GLY A 44 -1.34 -1.05 0.69
CA GLY A 44 -1.96 -0.18 -0.31
C GLY A 44 -1.57 -0.52 -1.74
N LEU A 45 -0.27 -0.70 -1.99
CA LEU A 45 0.27 -1.08 -3.29
C LEU A 45 -0.24 -2.45 -3.77
N LEU A 46 -0.22 -3.47 -2.90
CA LEU A 46 -0.65 -4.82 -3.27
C LEU A 46 -2.17 -4.89 -3.49
N ALA A 47 -2.95 -4.24 -2.64
CA ALA A 47 -4.40 -4.16 -2.77
C ALA A 47 -4.82 -3.47 -4.07
N LEU A 48 -4.20 -2.33 -4.40
CA LEU A 48 -4.44 -1.62 -5.65
C LEU A 48 -4.15 -2.51 -6.86
N LYS A 49 -3.04 -3.25 -6.82
CA LYS A 49 -2.68 -4.19 -7.89
C LYS A 49 -3.69 -5.33 -8.06
N GLN A 50 -4.40 -5.70 -7.02
CA GLN A 50 -5.46 -6.72 -7.03
C GLN A 50 -6.84 -6.15 -7.38
N GLY A 51 -6.97 -4.84 -7.58
CA GLY A 51 -8.25 -4.18 -7.81
C GLY A 51 -9.09 -3.99 -6.54
N ASP A 52 -8.52 -4.23 -5.35
CA ASP A 52 -9.17 -3.94 -4.08
C ASP A 52 -8.93 -2.47 -3.71
N HIS A 53 -9.71 -1.60 -4.35
CA HIS A 53 -9.57 -0.15 -4.25
C HIS A 53 -9.93 0.37 -2.86
N THR A 54 -10.87 -0.27 -2.15
CA THR A 54 -11.24 0.09 -0.78
C THR A 54 -10.09 -0.17 0.17
N LEU A 55 -9.52 -1.39 0.16
CA LEU A 55 -8.37 -1.70 1.00
C LEU A 55 -7.14 -0.86 0.63
N ALA A 56 -6.96 -0.58 -0.66
CA ALA A 56 -5.87 0.28 -1.12
C ALA A 56 -5.98 1.70 -0.52
N ARG A 57 -7.16 2.33 -0.63
CA ARG A 57 -7.42 3.66 -0.09
C ARG A 57 -7.16 3.73 1.41
N ASP A 58 -7.81 2.86 2.17
CA ASP A 58 -7.71 2.81 3.63
C ASP A 58 -6.25 2.67 4.10
N ALA A 59 -5.48 1.79 3.45
CA ALA A 59 -4.09 1.57 3.81
C ALA A 59 -3.20 2.78 3.48
N LEU A 60 -3.37 3.37 2.29
CA LEU A 60 -2.56 4.53 1.88
C LEU A 60 -2.86 5.77 2.73
N GLU A 61 -4.11 6.02 3.09
CA GLU A 61 -4.49 7.12 3.99
C GLU A 61 -3.87 6.94 5.39
N ARG A 62 -3.91 5.70 5.94
CA ARG A 62 -3.23 5.37 7.21
C ARG A 62 -1.72 5.59 7.13
N PHE A 63 -1.09 5.31 6.00
CA PHE A 63 0.32 5.62 5.79
C PHE A 63 0.60 7.14 5.81
N LEU A 64 -0.27 7.96 5.20
CA LEU A 64 -0.06 9.40 5.10
C LEU A 64 -0.19 10.14 6.44
N VAL A 65 -1.03 9.64 7.35
CA VAL A 65 -1.15 10.21 8.70
C VAL A 65 -0.05 9.74 9.65
N ALA A 66 0.78 8.76 9.25
CA ALA A 66 1.86 8.27 10.09
C ALA A 66 2.96 9.33 10.30
N PRO A 67 3.43 9.52 11.54
CA PRO A 67 4.46 10.50 11.84
C PRO A 67 5.82 10.08 11.26
N TYR A 68 6.69 11.05 11.00
CA TYR A 68 8.08 10.86 10.56
C TYR A 68 8.28 10.12 9.22
N MET A 69 7.23 9.99 8.38
CA MET A 69 7.40 9.46 7.03
C MET A 69 8.07 10.49 6.11
N GLY A 70 9.19 10.10 5.50
CA GLY A 70 9.92 10.95 4.55
C GLY A 70 9.06 11.37 3.35
N GLN A 71 9.23 12.61 2.87
CA GLN A 71 8.41 13.18 1.80
C GLN A 71 8.35 12.33 0.52
N GLN A 72 9.45 11.67 0.16
CA GLN A 72 9.48 10.79 -1.01
C GLN A 72 8.43 9.68 -0.93
N TRP A 73 8.25 9.09 0.25
CA TRP A 73 7.29 8.01 0.46
C TRP A 73 5.85 8.51 0.50
N ARG A 74 5.63 9.70 1.07
CA ARG A 74 4.32 10.37 1.03
C ARG A 74 3.86 10.63 -0.41
N ARG A 75 4.76 11.15 -1.26
CA ARG A 75 4.48 11.35 -2.69
C ARG A 75 4.12 10.05 -3.42
N ILE A 76 4.78 8.95 -3.08
CA ILE A 76 4.44 7.64 -3.64
C ILE A 76 3.03 7.23 -3.21
N ALA A 77 2.68 7.37 -1.94
CA ALA A 77 1.35 7.03 -1.43
C ALA A 77 0.24 7.89 -2.07
N GLU A 78 0.48 9.20 -2.21
CA GLU A 78 -0.41 10.13 -2.92
C GLU A 78 -0.60 9.73 -4.39
N THR A 79 0.48 9.37 -5.08
CA THR A 79 0.42 8.87 -6.47
C THR A 79 -0.42 7.60 -6.58
N LEU A 80 -0.27 6.68 -5.62
CA LEU A 80 -1.05 5.45 -5.57
C LEU A 80 -2.53 5.73 -5.27
N LEU A 81 -2.83 6.70 -4.39
CA LEU A 81 -4.20 7.12 -4.09
C LEU A 81 -4.90 7.70 -5.33
N GLN A 82 -4.20 8.53 -6.12
CA GLN A 82 -4.73 9.03 -7.39
C GLN A 82 -5.08 7.91 -8.38
N ALA A 83 -4.38 6.77 -8.30
CA ALA A 83 -4.65 5.61 -9.13
C ALA A 83 -5.82 4.73 -8.61
N VAL A 84 -6.25 4.90 -7.35
CA VAL A 84 -7.45 4.23 -6.79
C VAL A 84 -8.72 4.78 -7.44
N ASP A 85 -8.73 6.08 -7.75
CA ASP A 85 -9.87 6.75 -8.37
C ASP A 85 -9.42 7.80 -9.42
N PRO A 86 -9.26 7.39 -10.70
CA PRO A 86 -8.78 8.30 -11.73
C PRO A 86 -9.76 9.45 -12.04
N ALA A 87 -11.01 9.41 -11.53
CA ALA A 87 -12.00 10.47 -11.75
C ALA A 87 -11.79 11.72 -10.86
N GLU A 88 -11.01 11.63 -9.77
CA GLU A 88 -10.69 12.79 -8.91
C GLU A 88 -9.58 13.70 -9.48
N VAL A 89 -8.83 13.25 -10.49
CA VAL A 89 -7.66 13.99 -11.05
C VAL A 89 -8.07 15.02 -12.13
N VAL A 90 -9.35 15.04 -12.54
CA VAL A 90 -9.87 15.88 -13.64
C VAL A 90 -10.87 16.94 -13.14
N ARG A 91 -10.79 17.38 -11.88
CA ARG A 91 -11.65 18.46 -11.35
C ARG A 91 -10.84 19.65 -10.87
#